data_AF-A0A7X8KLM5-F1
#
_entry.id   AF-A0A7X8KLM5-F1
#
_cell.length_a   1.000
_cell.length_b   1.000
_cell.length_c   1.000
_cell.angle_alpha   90.00
_cell.angle_beta   90.00
_cell.angle_gamma   90.00
#
_symmetry.space_group_name_H-M   'P 1'
#
loop_
_entity.id
_entity.type
_entity.pdbx_description
1 polymer ?
#
loop_
_entity_poly.entity_id
_entity_poly.type
_entity_poly.pdbx_seq_one_letter_code
_entity_poly.pdbx_strand_id
1 'polypeptide(L)'
;MLFLWTTTKLGKIWLDGDSIRQIVSRRLPEGYYCQEVSFIGDQNLLNIYISLPEGGNEEEKARLENKFTDIFTKSGMAVHINWISIAPQDNPETNPVWTMPLFWSAVAAGLTALVHLGLKGILWSMFAAVIGYGISWILLTEDGQKQVSALMQQFRR
;
A
#
# COMPACT_ATOMS: atom_id res chain seq x y z
N MET A 1 3.26 -4.10 -16.14
CA MET A 1 2.81 -4.73 -17.40
C MET A 1 3.68 -4.21 -18.55
N LEU A 2 4.09 -5.05 -19.52
CA LEU A 2 4.93 -4.62 -20.65
C LEU A 2 4.09 -4.38 -21.93
N PHE A 3 4.35 -3.28 -22.62
CA PHE A 3 3.72 -2.93 -23.90
C PHE A 3 4.75 -2.96 -25.03
N LEU A 4 4.41 -3.59 -26.16
CA LEU A 4 5.25 -3.53 -27.35
C LEU A 4 5.10 -2.15 -28.00
N TRP A 5 6.19 -1.41 -28.13
CA TRP A 5 6.16 -0.11 -28.78
C TRP A 5 6.40 -0.21 -30.27
N THR A 6 7.55 -0.74 -30.68
CA THR A 6 7.87 -0.89 -32.10
C THR A 6 8.79 -2.07 -32.34
N THR A 7 8.72 -2.62 -33.55
CA THR A 7 9.62 -3.66 -34.02
C THR A 7 10.48 -3.07 -35.14
N THR A 8 11.78 -3.04 -34.92
CA THR A 8 12.78 -2.56 -35.87
C THR A 8 13.58 -3.74 -36.44
N LYS A 9 14.42 -3.48 -37.45
CA LYS A 9 15.36 -4.48 -37.98
C LYS A 9 16.36 -4.99 -36.93
N LEU A 10 16.57 -4.23 -35.85
CA LEU A 10 17.52 -4.55 -34.78
C LEU A 10 16.86 -5.22 -33.56
N GLY A 11 15.52 -5.29 -33.52
CA GLY A 11 14.80 -5.88 -32.40
C GLY A 11 13.52 -5.14 -32.03
N LYS A 12 12.95 -5.51 -30.88
CA LYS A 12 11.69 -4.99 -30.34
C LYS A 12 11.95 -4.04 -29.19
N ILE A 13 11.28 -2.90 -29.19
CA ILE A 13 11.29 -1.94 -28.08
C ILE A 13 10.03 -2.18 -27.24
N TRP A 14 10.22 -2.39 -25.95
CA TRP A 14 9.15 -2.59 -24.98
C TRP A 14 9.11 -1.44 -23.99
N LEU A 15 7.90 -1.06 -23.60
CA LEU A 15 7.65 -0.05 -22.57
C LEU A 15 7.12 -0.75 -21.32
N ASP A 16 7.66 -0.37 -20.17
CA ASP A 16 7.13 -0.81 -18.89
C ASP A 16 6.01 0.11 -18.40
N GLY A 17 4.79 -0.41 -18.44
CA GLY A 17 3.59 0.25 -17.97
C GLY A 17 3.60 0.56 -16.48
N ASP A 18 4.27 -0.26 -15.66
CA ASP A 18 4.33 -0.01 -14.21
C ASP A 18 5.22 1.20 -13.91
N SER A 19 6.35 1.31 -14.61
CA SER A 19 7.21 2.49 -14.59
C SER A 19 6.47 3.74 -15.06
N ILE A 20 5.71 3.68 -16.16
CA ILE A 20 4.92 4.83 -16.64
C ILE A 20 3.85 5.22 -15.61
N ARG A 21 3.12 4.25 -15.05
CA ARG A 21 2.13 4.48 -14.00
C ARG A 21 2.78 5.17 -12.79
N GLN A 22 3.97 4.74 -12.38
CA GLN A 22 4.70 5.36 -11.28
C GLN A 22 5.12 6.80 -11.58
N ILE A 23 5.58 7.08 -12.80
CA ILE A 23 5.94 8.44 -13.25
C ILE A 23 4.73 9.37 -13.20
N VAL A 24 3.58 8.89 -13.70
CA VAL A 24 2.31 9.64 -13.68
C VAL A 24 1.88 9.87 -12.23
N SER A 25 1.82 8.82 -11.42
CA SER A 25 1.36 8.87 -10.02
C SER A 25 2.16 9.86 -9.17
N ARG A 26 3.49 9.92 -9.32
CA ARG A 26 4.35 10.87 -8.61
C ARG A 26 4.13 12.34 -8.99
N ARG A 27 3.47 12.61 -10.11
CA ARG A 27 3.25 13.96 -10.66
C ARG A 27 1.80 14.41 -10.53
N LEU A 28 0.93 13.54 -10.00
CA LEU A 28 -0.47 13.86 -9.70
C LEU A 28 -0.58 14.62 -8.37
N PRO A 29 -1.55 15.54 -8.26
CA PRO A 29 -1.88 16.18 -6.99
C PRO A 29 -2.56 15.20 -6.02
N GLU A 30 -2.58 15.56 -4.73
CA GLU A 30 -3.28 14.78 -3.70
C GLU A 30 -4.76 14.60 -4.05
N GLY A 31 -5.29 13.40 -3.81
CA GLY A 31 -6.68 13.03 -4.15
C GLY A 31 -6.88 12.50 -5.58
N TYR A 32 -5.89 12.60 -6.47
CA TYR A 32 -5.93 12.00 -7.80
C TYR A 32 -5.12 10.69 -7.83
N TYR A 33 -5.67 9.65 -8.46
CA TYR A 33 -5.01 8.35 -8.56
C TYR A 33 -4.92 7.89 -10.02
N CYS A 34 -3.75 7.37 -10.41
CA CYS A 34 -3.56 6.74 -11.71
C CYS A 34 -3.94 5.26 -11.60
N GLN A 35 -5.13 4.91 -12.08
CA GLN A 35 -5.67 3.55 -11.95
C GLN A 35 -4.98 2.60 -12.91
N GLU A 36 -4.87 3.01 -14.17
CA GLU A 36 -4.27 2.19 -15.21
C GLU A 36 -3.59 3.04 -16.28
N VAL A 37 -2.62 2.43 -16.95
CA VAL A 37 -1.97 2.97 -18.14
C VAL A 37 -2.01 1.89 -19.19
N SER A 38 -2.45 2.23 -20.40
CA SER A 38 -2.47 1.35 -21.56
C SER A 38 -1.74 2.01 -22.72
N PHE A 39 -0.96 1.25 -23.47
CA PHE A 39 -0.25 1.77 -24.63
C PHE A 39 -0.60 1.00 -25.90
N ILE A 40 -0.95 1.73 -26.96
CA ILE A 40 -1.27 1.21 -28.29
C ILE A 40 -0.09 1.54 -29.22
N GLY A 41 0.76 0.54 -29.46
CA GLY A 41 2.00 0.71 -30.24
C GLY A 41 1.77 1.15 -31.69
N ASP A 42 0.73 0.65 -32.35
CA ASP A 42 0.42 1.00 -33.75
C ASP A 42 0.13 2.50 -33.95
N GLN A 43 -0.46 3.14 -32.93
CA GLN A 43 -0.82 4.56 -32.96
C GLN A 43 0.16 5.43 -32.16
N ASN A 44 1.19 4.83 -31.55
CA ASN A 44 2.03 5.47 -30.53
C ASN A 44 1.22 6.18 -29.43
N LEU A 45 0.07 5.62 -29.05
CA LEU A 45 -0.91 6.27 -28.18
C LEU A 45 -0.84 5.72 -26.76
N LEU A 46 -0.60 6.60 -25.80
CA LEU A 46 -0.59 6.34 -24.37
C LEU A 46 -1.92 6.78 -23.75
N ASN A 47 -2.73 5.81 -23.36
CA ASN A 47 -3.97 6.00 -22.61
C ASN A 47 -3.66 5.96 -21.12
N ILE A 48 -3.99 7.04 -20.40
CA ILE A 48 -3.80 7.15 -18.95
C ILE A 48 -5.17 7.28 -18.31
N TYR A 49 -5.51 6.39 -17.38
CA TYR A 49 -6.78 6.40 -16.67
C TYR A 49 -6.58 7.00 -15.28
N ILE A 50 -7.16 8.18 -15.07
CA ILE A 50 -7.00 8.96 -13.85
C ILE A 50 -8.34 9.08 -13.14
N SER A 51 -8.35 8.80 -11.85
CA SER A 51 -9.51 8.97 -11.00
C SER A 51 -9.70 10.43 -10.62
N LEU A 52 -10.93 10.91 -10.73
CA LEU A 52 -11.29 12.26 -10.31
C LEU A 52 -11.89 12.23 -8.88
N PRO A 53 -11.38 13.04 -7.93
CA PRO A 53 -12.05 13.24 -6.64
C PRO A 53 -13.38 13.99 -6.81
N GLU A 54 -14.35 13.77 -5.90
CA GLU A 54 -15.62 14.49 -5.90
C GLU A 54 -15.39 16.01 -5.80
N GLY A 55 -15.91 16.78 -6.77
CA GLY A 55 -15.68 18.23 -6.87
C GLY A 55 -14.50 18.65 -7.76
N GLY A 56 -13.91 17.72 -8.53
CA GLY A 56 -12.78 18.01 -9.42
C GLY A 56 -13.04 19.14 -10.42
N ASN A 57 -12.16 20.14 -10.41
CA ASN A 57 -12.25 21.36 -11.20
C ASN A 57 -11.83 21.11 -12.68
N GLU A 58 -12.61 21.57 -13.66
CA GLU A 58 -12.31 21.40 -15.09
C GLU A 58 -10.99 22.04 -15.51
N GLU A 59 -10.61 23.16 -14.89
CA GLU A 59 -9.34 23.83 -15.15
C GLU A 59 -8.12 22.99 -14.76
N GLU A 60 -8.23 22.23 -13.65
CA GLU A 60 -7.15 21.33 -13.22
C GLU A 60 -6.99 20.15 -14.17
N LYS A 61 -8.09 19.62 -14.70
CA LYS A 61 -8.06 18.55 -15.70
C LYS A 61 -7.31 19.00 -16.95
N ALA A 62 -7.67 20.15 -17.50
CA ALA A 62 -7.02 20.72 -18.68
C ALA A 62 -5.52 21.00 -18.43
N ARG A 63 -5.18 21.47 -17.23
CA ARG A 63 -3.78 21.68 -16.83
C ARG A 63 -2.99 20.38 -16.77
N LEU A 64 -3.58 19.32 -16.22
CA LEU A 64 -2.94 18.00 -16.13
C LEU A 64 -2.80 17.35 -17.52
N GLU A 65 -3.81 17.47 -18.37
CA GLU A 65 -3.75 17.03 -19.77
C GLU A 65 -2.60 17.67 -20.52
N ASN A 66 -2.48 19.00 -20.47
CA ASN A 66 -1.37 19.72 -21.11
C ASN A 66 -0.01 19.31 -20.53
N LYS A 67 0.08 19.15 -19.21
CA LYS A 67 1.32 18.75 -18.53
C LYS A 67 1.80 17.37 -18.98
N PHE A 68 0.92 16.37 -19.01
CA PHE A 68 1.32 15.02 -19.41
C PHE A 68 1.53 14.90 -20.91
N THR A 69 0.74 15.62 -21.71
CA THR A 69 0.94 15.72 -23.16
C THR A 69 2.33 16.27 -23.47
N ASP A 70 2.76 17.37 -22.86
CA ASP A 70 4.10 17.94 -23.09
C ASP A 70 5.25 16.99 -22.71
N ILE A 71 5.08 16.19 -21.65
CA ILE A 71 6.11 15.24 -21.21
C ILE A 71 6.32 14.11 -22.22
N PHE A 72 5.24 13.48 -22.67
CA PHE A 72 5.33 12.25 -23.46
C PHE A 72 5.37 12.51 -24.98
N THR A 73 4.85 13.64 -25.46
CA THR A 73 5.01 14.03 -26.88
C THR A 73 6.46 14.26 -27.25
N LYS A 74 7.28 14.78 -26.33
CA LYS A 74 8.75 14.87 -26.50
C LYS A 74 9.41 13.50 -26.70
N SER A 75 8.79 12.45 -26.21
CA SER A 75 9.23 11.06 -26.39
C SER A 75 8.61 10.38 -27.62
N GLY A 76 7.83 11.10 -28.44
CA GLY A 76 7.18 10.56 -29.64
C GLY A 76 5.90 9.77 -29.38
N MET A 77 5.30 9.92 -28.19
CA MET A 77 4.04 9.27 -27.84
C MET A 77 2.91 10.31 -27.79
N ALA A 78 1.79 10.02 -28.45
CA ALA A 78 0.54 10.75 -28.27
C ALA A 78 -0.07 10.35 -26.91
N VAL A 79 -0.73 11.28 -26.22
CA VAL A 79 -1.33 11.02 -24.90
C VAL A 79 -2.83 11.26 -24.98
N HIS A 80 -3.60 10.36 -24.37
CA HIS A 80 -5.01 10.55 -24.12
C HIS A 80 -5.31 10.24 -22.65
N ILE A 81 -5.91 11.20 -21.95
CA ILE A 81 -6.28 11.04 -20.54
C ILE A 81 -7.76 10.72 -20.47
N ASN A 82 -8.07 9.57 -19.88
CA ASN A 82 -9.42 9.13 -19.60
C ASN A 82 -9.72 9.41 -18.12
N TRP A 83 -10.71 10.27 -17.86
CA TRP A 83 -11.15 10.60 -16.52
C TRP A 83 -12.20 9.59 -16.07
N ILE A 84 -11.92 8.88 -14.97
CA ILE A 84 -12.85 7.93 -14.38
C ILE A 84 -13.35 8.51 -13.05
N SER A 85 -14.67 8.56 -12.88
CA SER A 85 -15.25 8.82 -11.57
C SER A 85 -15.17 7.52 -10.77
N ILE A 86 -14.24 7.45 -9.82
CA ILE A 86 -14.19 6.32 -8.90
C ILE A 86 -15.28 6.52 -7.84
N ALA A 87 -16.16 5.53 -7.69
CA ALA A 87 -17.08 5.51 -6.55
C ALA A 87 -16.25 5.34 -5.26
N PRO A 88 -16.64 5.94 -4.12
CA PRO A 88 -15.85 5.97 -2.88
C PRO A 88 -15.34 4.60 -2.37
N GLN A 89 -15.95 3.51 -2.84
CA GLN A 89 -15.69 2.12 -2.45
C GLN A 89 -14.30 1.59 -2.88
N ASP A 90 -13.70 2.14 -3.93
CA ASP A 90 -12.42 1.68 -4.50
C ASP A 90 -11.23 2.55 -4.08
N ASN A 91 -11.42 3.52 -3.19
CA ASN A 91 -10.33 4.32 -2.65
C ASN A 91 -9.60 3.54 -1.54
N PRO A 92 -8.32 3.17 -1.72
CA PRO A 92 -7.55 2.46 -0.69
C PRO A 92 -7.39 3.27 0.60
N GLU A 93 -7.46 4.61 0.54
CA GLU A 93 -7.38 5.46 1.75
C GLU A 93 -8.70 5.57 2.51
N THR A 94 -9.83 5.19 1.90
CA THR A 94 -11.17 5.31 2.51
C THR A 94 -11.77 3.96 2.87
N ASN A 95 -11.07 2.84 2.60
CA ASN A 95 -11.59 1.52 2.89
C ASN A 95 -11.74 1.33 4.42
N PRO A 96 -12.98 1.28 4.94
CA PRO A 96 -13.17 1.22 6.38
C PRO A 96 -12.75 -0.14 6.91
N VAL A 97 -12.12 -0.18 8.09
CA VAL A 97 -11.45 -1.38 8.64
C VAL A 97 -12.37 -2.61 8.70
N TRP A 98 -13.69 -2.43 8.79
CA TRP A 98 -14.68 -3.50 8.78
C TRP A 98 -14.84 -4.25 7.43
N THR A 99 -14.30 -3.74 6.32
CA THR A 99 -14.28 -4.48 5.04
C THR A 99 -13.12 -5.48 4.97
N MET A 100 -12.14 -5.38 5.85
CA MET A 100 -11.01 -6.31 5.89
C MET A 100 -11.43 -7.66 6.50
N PRO A 101 -11.15 -8.81 5.85
CA PRO A 101 -11.44 -10.13 6.41
C PRO A 101 -10.77 -10.37 7.77
N LEU A 102 -9.57 -9.81 7.96
CA LEU A 102 -8.82 -9.90 9.21
C LEU A 102 -9.55 -9.22 10.38
N PHE A 103 -10.29 -8.14 10.12
CA PHE A 103 -11.07 -7.47 11.16
C PHE A 103 -12.11 -8.41 11.77
N TRP A 104 -12.88 -9.10 10.92
CA TRP A 104 -13.88 -10.06 11.40
C TRP A 104 -13.25 -11.27 12.09
N SER A 105 -12.08 -11.72 11.62
CA SER A 105 -11.34 -12.80 12.30
C SER A 105 -10.92 -12.39 13.72
N ALA A 106 -10.46 -11.14 13.90
CA ALA A 106 -10.07 -10.61 15.20
C ALA A 106 -11.29 -10.44 16.12
N VAL A 107 -12.40 -9.93 15.59
CA VAL A 107 -13.66 -9.79 16.33
C VAL A 107 -14.19 -11.16 16.78
N ALA A 108 -14.23 -12.15 15.88
CA ALA A 108 -14.67 -13.51 16.20
C ALA A 108 -13.76 -14.19 17.22
N ALA A 109 -12.44 -14.03 17.11
CA ALA A 109 -11.48 -14.54 18.09
C ALA A 109 -11.67 -13.88 19.46
N GLY A 110 -11.87 -12.56 19.50
CA GLY A 110 -12.14 -11.81 20.72
C GLY A 110 -13.44 -12.25 21.41
N LEU A 111 -14.53 -12.43 20.66
CA LEU A 111 -15.78 -12.95 21.17
C LEU A 111 -15.64 -14.39 21.69
N THR A 112 -14.94 -15.25 20.95
CA THR A 112 -14.71 -16.64 21.36
C THR A 112 -13.88 -16.72 22.64
N ALA A 113 -12.84 -15.89 22.76
CA ALA A 113 -12.02 -15.78 23.98
C ALA A 113 -12.84 -15.26 25.16
N LEU A 114 -13.70 -14.25 24.94
CA LEU A 114 -14.59 -13.73 25.98
C LEU A 114 -15.57 -14.79 26.50
N VAL A 115 -16.14 -15.60 25.61
CA VAL A 115 -17.10 -16.66 25.97
C VAL A 115 -16.43 -17.82 26.69
N HIS A 116 -15.27 -18.29 26.23
CA HIS A 116 -14.63 -19.48 26.80
C HIS A 116 -13.77 -19.21 28.04
N LEU A 117 -13.09 -18.06 28.10
CA LEU A 117 -12.12 -17.74 29.16
C LEU A 117 -12.64 -16.67 30.13
N GLY A 118 -13.62 -15.86 29.71
CA GLY A 118 -14.01 -14.65 30.42
C GLY A 118 -12.91 -13.59 30.46
N LEU A 119 -13.24 -12.37 30.88
CA LEU A 119 -12.27 -11.26 30.96
C LEU A 119 -11.05 -11.61 31.85
N LYS A 120 -11.30 -12.37 32.92
CA LYS A 120 -10.29 -12.83 33.87
C LYS A 120 -9.32 -13.83 33.25
N GLY A 121 -9.80 -14.74 32.39
CA GLY A 121 -8.95 -15.71 31.72
C GLY A 121 -8.08 -15.08 30.64
N ILE A 122 -8.58 -14.08 29.91
CA ILE A 122 -7.79 -13.30 28.94
C ILE A 122 -6.65 -12.55 29.65
N LEU A 123 -6.94 -11.90 30.78
CA LEU A 123 -5.90 -11.24 31.57
C LEU A 123 -4.83 -12.23 32.05
N TRP A 124 -5.26 -13.40 32.52
CA TRP A 124 -4.35 -14.44 32.99
C TRP A 124 -3.50 -15.04 31.87
N SER A 125 -4.06 -15.26 30.68
CA SER A 125 -3.30 -15.74 29.53
C SER A 125 -2.27 -14.71 29.06
N MET A 126 -2.64 -13.44 29.05
CA MET A 126 -1.73 -12.35 28.68
C MET A 126 -0.60 -12.22 29.71
N PHE A 127 -0.92 -12.31 31.01
CA PHE A 127 0.06 -12.35 32.09
C PHE A 127 1.01 -13.54 31.98
N ALA A 128 0.48 -14.74 31.73
CA ALA A 128 1.27 -15.95 31.52
C ALA A 128 2.17 -15.85 30.28
N ALA A 129 1.70 -15.23 29.20
CA ALA A 129 2.50 -14.99 28.00
C ALA A 129 3.67 -14.03 28.27
N VAL A 130 3.42 -12.93 29.00
CA VAL A 130 4.48 -11.97 29.40
C VAL A 130 5.50 -12.66 30.30
N ILE A 131 5.07 -13.44 31.29
CA ILE A 131 5.96 -14.20 32.16
C ILE A 131 6.75 -15.23 31.36
N GLY A 132 6.09 -16.00 30.49
CA GLY A 132 6.73 -17.02 29.66
C GLY A 132 7.77 -16.42 28.72
N TYR A 133 7.46 -15.28 28.10
CA TYR A 133 8.42 -14.52 27.30
C TYR A 133 9.60 -14.02 28.15
N GLY A 134 9.33 -13.43 29.31
CA GLY A 134 10.36 -12.94 30.22
C GLY A 134 11.31 -14.04 30.70
N ILE A 135 10.77 -15.19 31.11
CA ILE A 135 11.57 -16.36 31.50
C ILE A 135 12.39 -16.88 30.32
N SER A 136 11.78 -16.98 29.14
CA SER A 136 12.47 -17.44 27.93
C SER A 136 13.60 -16.49 27.54
N TRP A 137 13.37 -15.18 27.61
CA TRP A 137 14.37 -14.15 27.33
C TRP A 137 15.54 -14.21 28.31
N ILE A 138 15.27 -14.38 29.60
CA ILE A 138 16.32 -14.54 30.62
C ILE A 138 17.12 -15.83 30.41
N LEU A 139 16.47 -16.93 30.01
CA LEU A 139 17.16 -18.22 29.82
C LEU A 139 17.97 -18.27 28.52
N LEU A 140 17.46 -17.67 27.44
CA LEU A 140 18.04 -17.79 26.09
C LEU A 140 19.00 -16.66 25.74
N THR A 141 18.92 -15.49 26.39
CA THR A 141 19.70 -14.30 26.02
C THR A 141 20.75 -13.96 27.08
N GLU A 142 22.01 -13.78 26.66
CA GLU A 142 23.14 -13.43 27.56
C GLU A 142 22.91 -12.10 28.30
N ASP A 143 22.24 -11.13 27.67
CA ASP A 143 21.89 -9.85 28.29
C ASP A 143 20.86 -9.98 29.42
N GLY A 144 19.90 -10.91 29.28
CA GLY A 144 18.92 -11.22 30.31
C GLY A 144 19.57 -11.83 31.56
N GLN A 145 20.53 -12.75 31.38
CA GLN A 145 21.29 -13.35 32.49
C GLN A 145 22.19 -12.31 33.20
N LYS A 146 22.82 -11.41 32.45
CA LYS A 146 23.65 -10.32 33.02
C LYS A 146 22.82 -9.38 33.88
N GLN A 147 21.64 -8.92 33.43
CA GLN A 147 20.77 -8.03 34.23
C GLN A 147 20.26 -8.68 35.51
N VAL A 148 19.89 -9.97 35.47
CA VAL A 148 19.45 -10.71 36.67
C VAL A 148 20.59 -10.87 37.66
N SER A 149 21.82 -11.15 37.20
CA SER A 149 22.99 -11.26 38.08
C SER A 149 23.34 -9.93 38.76
N ALA A 150 23.20 -8.80 38.06
CA ALA A 150 23.39 -7.46 38.61
C ALA A 150 22.32 -7.11 39.67
N LEU A 151 21.05 -7.43 39.40
CA LEU A 151 19.95 -7.25 40.35
C LEU A 151 20.12 -8.11 41.63
N MET A 152 20.55 -9.37 41.48
CA MET A 152 20.85 -10.24 42.63
C MET A 152 22.04 -9.73 43.46
N GLN A 153 23.06 -9.15 42.83
CA GLN A 153 24.17 -8.53 43.55
C GLN A 153 23.74 -7.29 44.34
N GLN A 154 22.79 -6.51 43.81
CA GLN A 154 22.25 -5.33 44.48
C GLN A 154 21.34 -5.68 45.67
N PHE A 155 20.62 -6.81 45.63
CA PHE A 155 19.79 -7.32 46.73
C PHE A 155 20.56 -8.09 47.81
N ARG A 156 21.82 -8.49 47.55
CA ARG A 156 22.69 -9.21 48.51
C ARG A 156 23.53 -8.26 49.38
N ARG A 157 23.41 -6.95 49.20
CA ARG A 157 24.02 -5.90 50.03
C ARG A 157 23.00 -5.33 51.01
#